data_AF-A0A1H6B208-F1
#
_entry.id   AF-A0A1H6B208-F1
#
_cell.length_a   1.000
_cell.length_b   1.000
_cell.length_c   1.000
_cell.angle_alpha   90.00
_cell.angle_beta   90.00
_cell.angle_gamma   90.00
#
_symmetry.space_group_name_H-M   'P 1'
#
loop_
_entity.id
_entity.type
_entity.pdbx_description
1 polymer ?
#
loop_
_entity_poly.entity_id
_entity_poly.type
_entity_poly.pdbx_seq_one_letter_code
_entity_poly.pdbx_strand_id
1 'polypeptide(L)'
;MNTIETKKKATSLRLNSNLYNYIEKLAKKENRSLNNFIETTLFDALEYKEPNEDTKKGIAESKKERASLKRYSEVEDLFQDVENEL
;
A
#
# COMPACT_ATOMS: atom_id res chain seq x y z
N MET A 1 -0.08 -18.14 1.33
CA MET A 1 0.22 -16.70 1.53
C MET A 1 1.69 -16.56 1.87
N ASN A 2 2.48 -15.91 1.01
CA ASN A 2 3.87 -15.57 1.34
C ASN A 2 3.84 -14.36 2.28
N THR A 3 3.80 -14.60 3.58
CA THR A 3 4.07 -13.56 4.58
C THR A 3 5.54 -13.19 4.50
N ILE A 4 5.85 -12.08 3.83
CA ILE A 4 7.13 -11.40 4.00
C ILE A 4 7.24 -11.13 5.50
N GLU A 5 8.20 -11.76 6.19
CA GLU A 5 8.48 -11.45 7.59
C GLU A 5 8.84 -9.96 7.69
N THR A 6 7.88 -9.13 8.07
CA THR A 6 8.15 -7.73 8.40
C THR A 6 8.87 -7.71 9.75
N LYS A 7 10.20 -7.81 9.72
CA LYS A 7 11.04 -7.71 10.92
C LYS A 7 10.89 -6.31 11.52
N LYS A 8 10.07 -6.19 12.56
CA LYS A 8 9.89 -4.93 13.29
C LYS A 8 11.07 -4.73 14.24
N LYS A 9 11.70 -3.55 14.16
CA LYS A 9 12.76 -3.16 15.09
C LYS A 9 12.16 -2.35 16.23
N ALA A 10 12.35 -2.80 17.47
CA ALA A 10 11.96 -2.02 18.65
C ALA A 10 12.76 -0.71 18.65
N THR A 11 12.04 0.41 18.67
CA THR A 11 12.62 1.76 18.61
C THR A 11 11.98 2.62 19.68
N SER A 12 12.80 3.30 20.47
CA SER A 12 12.33 4.28 21.45
C SER A 12 12.36 5.68 20.81
N LEU A 13 11.18 6.27 20.62
CA LEU A 13 11.02 7.61 20.06
C LEU A 13 10.42 8.52 21.14
N ARG A 14 11.08 9.65 21.41
CA ARG A 14 10.54 10.65 22.34
C ARG A 14 9.64 11.60 21.57
N LEU A 15 8.37 11.65 21.96
CA LEU A 15 7.36 12.55 21.41
C LEU A 15 7.01 13.62 22.43
N ASN A 16 6.62 14.81 21.96
CA ASN A 16 5.99 15.79 22.83
C ASN A 16 4.69 15.20 23.41
N SER A 17 4.42 15.41 24.71
CA SER A 17 3.27 14.82 25.40
C SER A 17 1.92 15.18 24.75
N ASN A 18 1.76 16.41 24.25
CA ASN A 18 0.54 16.83 23.57
C ASN A 18 0.37 16.11 22.23
N LEU A 19 1.47 15.93 21.49
CA LEU A 19 1.47 15.17 20.24
C LEU A 19 1.13 13.69 20.49
N TYR A 20 1.70 13.08 21.53
CA TYR A 20 1.40 11.69 21.90
C TYR A 20 -0.11 11.50 22.15
N ASN A 21 -0.71 12.37 22.97
CA ASN A 21 -2.14 12.30 23.29
C ASN A 21 -3.03 12.49 22.06
N TYR A 22 -2.62 13.37 21.14
CA TYR A 22 -3.33 13.59 19.89
C TYR A 22 -3.29 12.36 18.98
N ILE A 23 -2.11 11.75 18.79
CA ILE A 23 -1.94 10.53 18.01
C ILE A 23 -2.75 9.37 18.62
N GLU A 24 -2.75 9.23 19.95
CA GLU A 24 -3.54 8.19 20.63
C GLU A 24 -5.04 8.33 20.37
N LYS A 25 -5.56 9.57 20.39
CA LYS A 25 -6.97 9.84 20.06
C LYS A 25 -7.30 9.44 18.63
N LEU A 26 -6.41 9.72 17.67
CA LEU A 26 -6.60 9.34 16.26
C LEU A 26 -6.53 7.82 16.08
N ALA A 27 -5.56 7.16 16.69
CA ALA A 27 -5.42 5.71 16.64
C ALA A 27 -6.68 5.00 17.18
N LYS A 28 -7.25 5.49 18.30
CA LYS A 28 -8.51 4.99 18.86
C LYS A 28 -9.69 5.21 17.91
N LYS A 29 -9.77 6.38 17.25
CA LYS A 29 -10.83 6.69 16.27
C LYS A 29 -10.82 5.71 15.10
N GLU A 30 -9.65 5.24 14.68
CA GLU A 30 -9.50 4.28 13.59
C GLU A 30 -9.55 2.81 14.05
N ASN A 31 -9.72 2.53 15.35
CA ASN A 31 -9.63 1.18 15.93
C ASN A 31 -8.27 0.50 15.68
N ARG A 32 -7.18 1.27 15.80
CA ARG A 32 -5.81 0.83 15.53
C ARG A 32 -4.94 0.99 16.77
N SER A 33 -3.92 0.13 16.90
CA SER A 33 -2.90 0.34 17.93
C SER A 33 -2.07 1.58 17.62
N LEU A 34 -1.59 2.26 18.67
CA LEU A 34 -0.77 3.47 18.52
C LEU A 34 0.45 3.21 17.62
N ASN A 35 1.13 2.08 17.83
CA ASN A 35 2.30 1.71 17.01
C ASN A 35 1.92 1.50 15.55
N ASN A 36 0.81 0.82 15.25
CA ASN A 36 0.37 0.61 13.88
C ASN A 36 -0.02 1.92 13.20
N PHE A 37 -0.68 2.82 13.94
CA PHE A 37 -1.04 4.14 13.44
C PHE A 37 0.19 5.00 13.14
N ILE A 38 1.18 5.04 14.05
CA ILE A 38 2.44 5.76 13.84
C ILE A 38 3.19 5.18 12.63
N GLU A 39 3.30 3.85 12.55
CA GLU A 39 4.00 3.16 11.47
C GLU A 39 3.42 3.50 10.10
N THR A 40 2.10 3.40 9.90
CA THR A 40 1.50 3.77 8.60
C THR A 40 1.57 5.25 8.32
N THR A 41 1.42 6.10 9.35
CA THR A 41 1.52 7.55 9.16
C THR A 41 2.92 7.93 8.70
N LEU A 42 3.97 7.29 9.23
CA LEU A 42 5.34 7.47 8.78
C LEU A 42 5.56 6.91 7.37
N PHE A 43 4.99 5.75 7.03
CA PHE A 43 5.06 5.21 5.67
C PHE A 43 4.45 6.18 4.64
N ASP A 44 3.28 6.73 4.94
CA ASP A 44 2.60 7.69 4.06
C ASP A 44 3.35 9.03 4.00
N ALA A 45 3.81 9.57 5.14
CA ALA A 45 4.50 10.86 5.18
C ALA A 45 5.89 10.84 4.53
N LEU A 46 6.60 9.70 4.59
CA LEU A 46 7.89 9.50 3.95
C LEU A 46 7.77 9.05 2.49
N GLU A 47 6.54 8.89 1.98
CA GLU A 47 6.25 8.30 0.67
C GLU A 47 7.00 6.96 0.45
N TYR A 48 7.19 6.20 1.53
CA TYR A 48 7.90 4.93 1.49
C TYR A 48 6.97 3.85 0.93
N LYS A 49 6.73 3.93 -0.38
CA LYS A 49 5.95 2.99 -1.18
C LYS A 49 6.80 2.49 -2.34
N GLU A 50 7.96 1.90 -2.02
CA GLU A 50 8.77 1.26 -3.05
C GLU A 50 8.07 -0.03 -3.50
N PRO A 51 7.68 -0.16 -4.79
CA PRO A 51 7.09 -1.40 -5.29
C PRO A 51 8.11 -2.54 -5.15
N ASN A 52 7.66 -3.74 -4.78
CA ASN A 52 8.55 -4.89 -4.77
C ASN A 52 9.03 -5.24 -6.19
N GLU A 53 10.06 -6.09 -6.30
CA GLU A 53 10.67 -6.41 -7.60
C GLU A 53 9.67 -7.00 -8.60
N ASP A 54 8.72 -7.81 -8.16
CA ASP A 54 7.69 -8.38 -9.03
C ASP A 54 6.73 -7.30 -9.55
N THR A 55 6.35 -6.34 -8.70
CA THR A 55 5.52 -5.20 -9.08
C THR A 55 6.27 -4.28 -10.05
N LYS A 56 7.57 -4.02 -9.81
CA LYS A 56 8.42 -3.26 -10.73
C LYS A 56 8.49 -3.93 -12.11
N LYS A 57 8.67 -5.26 -12.15
CA LYS A 57 8.68 -6.04 -13.40
C LYS A 57 7.35 -5.94 -14.14
N GLY A 58 6.23 -6.17 -13.45
CA GLY A 58 4.90 -6.06 -14.07
C GLY A 58 4.61 -4.66 -14.62
N ILE A 59 5.02 -3.60 -13.91
CA ILE A 59 4.92 -2.22 -14.41
C ILE A 59 5.77 -2.02 -15.67
N ALA A 60 6.99 -2.57 -15.70
CA ALA A 60 7.89 -2.45 -16.84
C ALA A 60 7.36 -3.21 -18.08
N GLU A 61 6.84 -4.41 -17.90
CA GLU A 61 6.20 -5.21 -18.94
C GLU A 61 4.97 -4.50 -19.49
N SER A 62 4.05 -4.08 -18.62
CA SER A 62 2.85 -3.32 -19.00
C SER A 62 3.19 -2.05 -19.79
N LYS A 63 4.24 -1.31 -19.41
CA LYS A 63 4.68 -0.11 -20.14
C LYS A 63 5.21 -0.42 -21.54
N LYS A 64 5.91 -1.55 -21.73
CA LYS A 64 6.41 -1.98 -23.05
C LYS A 64 5.28 -2.40 -23.96
N GLU A 65 4.31 -3.15 -23.42
CA GLU A 65 3.21 -3.72 -24.19
C GLU A 65 2.04 -2.75 -24.39
N ARG A 66 2.00 -1.63 -23.65
CA ARG A 66 0.90 -0.64 -23.67
C ARG A 66 0.39 -0.24 -25.05
N ALA A 67 1.27 -0.21 -26.06
CA ALA A 67 0.91 0.15 -27.42
C ALA A 67 0.09 -0.95 -28.14
N SER A 68 0.30 -2.22 -27.81
CA SER A 68 -0.34 -3.38 -28.43
C SER A 68 -1.52 -3.94 -27.63
N LEU A 69 -1.76 -3.45 -26.41
CA LEU A 69 -2.87 -3.92 -25.57
C LEU A 69 -4.24 -3.45 -26.09
N LYS A 70 -5.24 -4.34 -26.01
CA LYS A 70 -6.64 -4.03 -26.27
C LYS A 70 -7.11 -2.96 -25.27
N ARG A 71 -7.82 -1.96 -25.77
CA ARG A 71 -8.42 -0.89 -24.97
C ARG A 71 -9.92 -1.09 -24.93
N TYR A 72 -10.50 -0.87 -23.76
CA TYR A 72 -11.93 -0.97 -23.54
C TYR A 72 -12.46 0.42 -23.21
N SER A 73 -13.58 0.79 -23.82
CA SER A 73 -14.33 2.00 -23.49
C SER A 73 -15.46 1.72 -22.51
N GLU A 74 -16.01 0.51 -22.56
CA GLU A 74 -17.09 0.05 -21.69
C GLU A 74 -16.58 -0.97 -20.68
N VAL A 75 -17.13 -0.89 -19.47
CA VAL A 75 -16.74 -1.75 -18.34
C VAL A 75 -17.21 -3.19 -18.57
N GLU A 76 -18.39 -3.38 -19.17
CA GLU A 76 -18.95 -4.70 -19.47
C GLU A 76 -18.05 -5.52 -20.41
N ASP A 77 -17.55 -4.88 -21.47
CA ASP A 77 -16.66 -5.52 -22.44
C ASP A 77 -15.33 -5.97 -21.80
N LEU A 78 -14.83 -5.22 -20.81
CA LEU A 78 -13.63 -5.61 -20.06
C LEU A 78 -13.91 -6.85 -19.20
N PHE A 79 -15.01 -6.86 -18.46
CA PHE A 79 -15.33 -7.99 -17.57
C PHE A 79 -15.62 -9.25 -18.36
N GLN A 80 -16.32 -9.16 -19.49
CA GLN A 80 -16.61 -10.30 -20.33
C GLN A 80 -15.33 -10.99 -20.82
N ASP A 81 -14.31 -10.22 -21.22
CA ASP A 81 -13.02 -10.78 -21.67
C ASP A 81 -12.22 -11.37 -20.51
N VAL A 82 -12.18 -10.69 -19.36
CA VAL A 82 -11.47 -11.19 -18.16
C VAL A 82 -12.08 -12.50 -17.64
N GLU A 83 -13.40 -12.62 -17.65
CA GLU A 83 -14.09 -13.85 -17.22
C GLU A 83 -13.89 -15.01 -18.20
N ASN A 84 -13.68 -14.73 -19.48
CA ASN A 84 -13.45 -15.76 -20.50
C ASN A 84 -11.98 -16.25 -20.54
N GLU A 85 -11.03 -15.52 -19.95
CA GLU A 85 -9.60 -15.89 -19.89
C GLU A 85 -9.20 -16.62 -18.60
N LEU A 86 -10.10 -16.75 -17.62
CA LEU A 86 -9.92 -17.48 -16.35
C LEU A 86 -10.35 -18.95 -16.46
#